data_AF-A0A832PUB5-F1
#
_entry.id   AF-A0A832PUB5-F1
#
_cell.length_a   1.000
_cell.length_b   1.000
_cell.length_c   1.000
_cell.angle_alpha   90.00
_cell.angle_beta   90.00
_cell.angle_gamma   90.00
#
_symmetry.space_group_name_H-M   'P 1'
#
loop_
_entity.id
_entity.type
_entity.pdbx_description
1 polymer ?
#
loop_
_entity_poly.entity_id
_entity_poly.type
_entity_poly.pdbx_seq_one_letter_code
_entity_poly.pdbx_strand_id
1 'polypeptide(L)'
;MANVFKLIGLSVALAMFVACESGGVVEDTCVDGNCTDALDLDSIQATDDKGGPDTDVRDVTQDHGDPDIDLDVVDEDLDTDGEEPEDPCLVSPKPFGCPCEKQTDCDSGWCVLMPDESKRCTVTCIENCPEQWNCEQVLIASDPMWLCVPFHEPLCNRKCLNDGPCGYGASCVPMESSQYCLAPCETDEDCPLYPPVGVDYAEGLNFYQCLEIENWDGSASTKQCVPISGHCKCAPDIDLMNDPEHCGTCETECGVDPLRPEWESNAVWACNEGHCKVSGCNAGFVNLNGLDSDGCEYECTYLGADDLPDADMIDRNCDGIDGDAANSVFVDVENGDDEDNILGDMRHPFKTINAAINFSFGKPNKPPVLVSKGQYQEQIVMRDGVSIYGAYDAANNWSRDLARNRTSIVWAGQEPLAVRAVIAENITSQTVIQGFNIRAQGSVQQSGSSYGIFVFQVNSGLVIEHNEIQSGNGMDGKNGLAGKHGFNGETGGVGSASFEYDKCSLCICNIQDWSTMRPGTGGASPCGATGGTGGIGGKRKEAGFAGEQGKVNGGAGGIGGCAQKSASCKNGRSGSPGSDGV
;
A
#
# COMPACT_ATOMS: atom_id res chain seq x y z
N MET A 1 -55.02 -3.35 -17.25
CA MET A 1 -55.62 -2.64 -18.40
C MET A 1 -54.70 -1.47 -18.72
N ALA A 2 -54.02 -1.30 -19.85
CA ALA A 2 -53.80 -1.99 -21.13
C ALA A 2 -52.39 -1.50 -21.59
N ASN A 3 -51.55 -2.14 -22.38
CA ASN A 3 -51.76 -3.02 -23.51
C ASN A 3 -50.54 -3.93 -23.72
N VAL A 4 -50.83 -5.10 -24.26
CA VAL A 4 -49.93 -6.18 -24.65
C VAL A 4 -49.49 -5.97 -26.10
N PHE A 5 -48.20 -6.17 -26.42
CA PHE A 5 -47.78 -6.69 -27.71
C PHE A 5 -46.59 -7.64 -27.55
N LYS A 6 -46.65 -8.73 -28.31
CA LYS A 6 -45.90 -9.99 -28.20
C LYS A 6 -45.08 -10.18 -29.50
N LEU A 7 -44.09 -11.09 -29.44
CA LEU A 7 -43.31 -11.74 -30.52
C LEU A 7 -42.09 -10.92 -31.02
N ILE A 8 -40.89 -11.47 -31.27
CA ILE A 8 -40.48 -12.80 -31.78
C ILE A 8 -39.13 -13.19 -31.13
N GLY A 9 -38.93 -14.50 -30.89
CA GLY A 9 -37.73 -15.05 -30.26
C GLY A 9 -36.51 -15.20 -31.17
N LEU A 10 -35.37 -15.46 -30.54
CA LEU A 10 -34.25 -16.17 -31.15
C LEU A 10 -33.59 -17.04 -30.08
N SER A 11 -33.70 -18.35 -30.32
CA SER A 11 -33.06 -19.41 -29.56
C SER A 11 -31.56 -19.44 -29.84
N VAL A 12 -30.73 -19.47 -28.79
CA VAL A 12 -29.41 -20.11 -28.87
C VAL A 12 -29.27 -20.99 -27.64
N ALA A 13 -29.31 -22.30 -27.90
CA ALA A 13 -28.93 -23.33 -26.97
C ALA A 13 -27.42 -23.28 -26.75
N LEU A 14 -26.97 -23.34 -25.49
CA LEU A 14 -25.63 -23.80 -25.18
C LEU A 14 -25.75 -24.94 -24.17
N ALA A 15 -25.36 -26.11 -24.65
CA ALA A 15 -25.49 -27.40 -23.99
C ALA A 15 -24.52 -27.50 -22.81
N MET A 16 -24.99 -28.13 -21.74
CA MET A 16 -24.15 -28.82 -20.78
C MET A 16 -23.32 -29.89 -21.51
N PHE A 17 -22.01 -29.87 -21.28
CA PHE A 17 -21.18 -31.06 -21.44
C PHE A 17 -20.64 -31.43 -20.06
N VAL A 18 -21.34 -32.38 -19.43
CA VAL A 18 -20.74 -33.32 -18.48
C VAL A 18 -19.99 -34.33 -19.33
N ALA A 19 -18.66 -34.37 -19.20
CA ALA A 19 -17.82 -35.43 -19.72
C ALA A 19 -17.05 -36.04 -18.55
N CYS A 20 -17.58 -37.17 -18.10
CA CYS A 20 -16.87 -38.21 -17.39
C CYS A 20 -16.10 -39.07 -18.41
N GLU A 21 -15.15 -39.87 -17.92
CA GLU A 21 -14.28 -40.83 -18.62
C GLU A 21 -12.96 -40.26 -19.18
N SER A 22 -11.80 -40.91 -19.04
CA SER A 22 -11.30 -42.01 -18.22
C SER A 22 -9.81 -42.18 -18.62
N GLY A 23 -8.99 -42.78 -17.74
CA GLY A 23 -7.78 -43.47 -18.18
C GLY A 23 -6.48 -42.71 -17.98
N GLY A 24 -5.99 -42.71 -16.74
CA GLY A 24 -4.59 -42.46 -16.40
C GLY A 24 -4.26 -43.29 -15.18
N VAL A 25 -4.21 -44.61 -15.36
CA VAL A 25 -3.77 -45.56 -14.34
C VAL A 25 -2.28 -45.28 -14.12
N VAL A 26 -1.92 -44.67 -13.00
CA VAL A 26 -0.54 -44.76 -12.50
C VAL A 26 -0.53 -46.04 -11.69
N GLU A 27 0.10 -47.07 -12.26
CA GLU A 27 0.42 -48.28 -11.51
C GLU A 27 1.24 -47.88 -10.28
N ASP A 28 0.65 -48.04 -9.10
CA ASP A 28 1.41 -48.30 -7.87
C ASP A 28 2.17 -49.61 -8.09
N THR A 29 3.36 -49.50 -8.66
CA THR A 29 4.37 -50.56 -8.55
C THR A 29 5.04 -50.40 -7.20
N CYS A 30 4.42 -50.95 -6.18
CA CYS A 30 5.14 -51.47 -5.02
C CYS A 30 6.07 -52.58 -5.52
N VAL A 31 7.34 -52.25 -5.72
CA VAL A 31 8.42 -53.25 -5.68
C VAL A 31 9.09 -53.06 -4.33
N ASP A 32 8.98 -54.10 -3.51
CA ASP A 32 9.56 -54.26 -2.18
C ASP A 32 8.95 -53.43 -1.04
N GLY A 33 7.61 -53.40 -0.98
CA GLY A 33 6.79 -53.18 0.22
C GLY A 33 7.34 -52.24 1.30
N ASN A 34 6.98 -50.96 1.24
CA ASN A 34 6.66 -50.15 2.42
C ASN A 34 6.00 -48.84 1.99
N CYS A 35 4.79 -48.58 2.47
CA CYS A 35 4.14 -47.26 2.44
C CYS A 35 3.74 -46.93 3.87
N THR A 36 4.39 -45.93 4.47
CA THR A 36 3.89 -45.23 5.66
C THR A 36 4.39 -43.79 5.63
N ASP A 37 3.45 -42.84 5.68
CA ASP A 37 3.69 -41.45 6.02
C ASP A 37 3.67 -41.24 7.55
N ALA A 38 4.35 -40.16 7.95
CA ALA A 38 4.19 -39.31 9.13
C ALA A 38 5.33 -39.29 10.16
N LEU A 39 5.74 -38.06 10.47
CA LEU A 39 6.60 -37.55 11.55
C LEU A 39 8.06 -37.19 11.17
N ASP A 40 8.11 -36.00 10.58
CA ASP A 40 8.96 -34.83 10.81
C ASP A 40 10.48 -34.84 10.64
N LEU A 41 10.90 -33.72 10.07
CA LEU A 41 12.21 -33.33 9.61
C LEU A 41 13.11 -32.94 10.79
N ASP A 42 14.34 -33.46 10.82
CA ASP A 42 15.48 -32.57 10.61
C ASP A 42 16.79 -33.33 10.45
N SER A 43 17.70 -32.69 9.71
CA SER A 43 19.10 -33.06 9.42
C SER A 43 19.37 -33.92 8.17
N ILE A 44 19.63 -33.26 7.04
CA ILE A 44 20.74 -33.66 6.15
C ILE A 44 21.55 -32.43 5.76
N GLN A 45 22.86 -32.54 6.02
CA GLN A 45 23.94 -31.62 5.69
C GLN A 45 24.07 -31.40 4.18
N ALA A 46 24.32 -30.16 3.78
CA ALA A 46 24.87 -29.81 2.48
C ALA A 46 26.41 -29.70 2.55
N THR A 47 27.10 -30.60 1.84
CA THR A 47 28.37 -30.31 1.15
C THR A 47 28.03 -29.47 -0.09
N ASP A 48 28.75 -28.49 -0.61
CA ASP A 48 30.16 -28.09 -0.65
C ASP A 48 30.11 -26.61 -1.06
N ASP A 49 31.00 -25.72 -0.56
CA ASP A 49 31.56 -24.70 -1.46
C ASP A 49 32.85 -24.06 -0.98
N LYS A 50 33.75 -23.83 -1.94
CA LYS A 50 35.09 -23.27 -1.78
C LYS A 50 35.06 -21.75 -1.88
N GLY A 51 35.68 -21.06 -0.93
CA GLY A 51 36.04 -19.64 -1.01
C GLY A 51 37.16 -19.30 -0.03
N GLY A 52 38.25 -18.71 -0.51
CA GLY A 52 39.56 -18.66 0.15
C GLY A 52 39.76 -17.64 1.27
N PRO A 53 40.96 -17.61 1.89
CA PRO A 53 41.24 -16.78 3.05
C PRO A 53 41.97 -15.49 2.68
N ASP A 54 41.64 -14.38 3.35
CA ASP A 54 42.57 -13.27 3.50
C ASP A 54 42.41 -12.55 4.84
N THR A 55 43.57 -12.16 5.37
CA THR A 55 43.87 -11.21 6.46
C THR A 55 43.78 -11.66 7.93
N ASP A 56 44.94 -12.16 8.39
CA ASP A 56 45.70 -11.70 9.58
C ASP A 56 45.10 -10.52 10.36
N VAL A 57 44.97 -10.65 11.69
CA VAL A 57 45.72 -9.85 12.70
C VAL A 57 45.76 -10.61 14.04
N ARG A 58 46.95 -10.59 14.65
CA ARG A 58 47.37 -11.19 15.92
C ARG A 58 46.94 -10.39 17.16
N ASP A 59 46.59 -11.13 18.21
CA ASP A 59 47.13 -11.09 19.59
C ASP A 59 47.59 -9.74 20.17
N VAL A 60 46.92 -9.28 21.23
CA VAL A 60 47.57 -8.59 22.37
C VAL A 60 46.89 -8.97 23.69
N THR A 61 47.75 -9.40 24.60
CA THR A 61 47.63 -9.81 26.00
C THR A 61 47.20 -8.74 27.01
N GLN A 62 46.66 -9.25 28.13
CA GLN A 62 46.80 -8.81 29.54
C GLN A 62 46.36 -7.39 29.93
N ASP A 63 45.65 -7.27 31.07
CA ASP A 63 46.25 -6.85 32.35
C ASP A 63 45.16 -6.53 33.43
N HIS A 64 45.41 -7.09 34.62
CA HIS A 64 44.96 -6.83 35.99
C HIS A 64 43.66 -6.07 36.35
N GLY A 65 42.99 -6.62 37.36
CA GLY A 65 42.50 -5.80 38.46
C GLY A 65 41.26 -6.34 39.16
N ASP A 66 41.47 -7.29 40.07
CA ASP A 66 40.58 -7.43 41.23
C ASP A 66 41.39 -7.02 42.47
N PRO A 67 40.79 -6.28 43.41
CA PRO A 67 40.96 -6.68 44.80
C PRO A 67 39.69 -6.52 45.66
N ASP A 68 39.45 -7.58 46.44
CA ASP A 68 39.48 -7.61 47.91
C ASP A 68 38.16 -7.79 48.72
N ILE A 69 38.18 -8.89 49.52
CA ILE A 69 37.82 -9.00 50.96
C ILE A 69 36.33 -9.35 51.29
N ASP A 70 35.94 -10.35 52.12
CA ASP A 70 36.63 -11.10 53.19
C ASP A 70 35.87 -12.38 53.68
N LEU A 71 36.63 -13.23 54.40
CA LEU A 71 36.29 -14.08 55.57
C LEU A 71 35.68 -15.49 55.44
N ASP A 72 36.60 -16.46 55.44
CA ASP A 72 36.84 -17.51 56.45
C ASP A 72 35.69 -18.40 56.97
N VAL A 73 35.69 -19.68 56.54
CA VAL A 73 35.63 -20.82 57.47
C VAL A 73 36.62 -21.90 57.03
N VAL A 74 37.37 -22.35 58.02
CA VAL A 74 38.41 -23.38 58.05
C VAL A 74 37.83 -24.75 57.70
N ASP A 75 38.51 -25.54 56.88
CA ASP A 75 38.50 -27.00 57.03
C ASP A 75 39.90 -27.55 56.78
N GLU A 76 40.47 -28.10 57.86
CA GLU A 76 41.69 -28.90 57.85
C GLU A 76 41.35 -30.33 57.45
N ASP A 77 42.10 -30.83 56.47
CA ASP A 77 42.56 -32.22 56.29
C ASP A 77 41.70 -33.35 56.88
N LEU A 78 41.05 -34.10 55.99
CA LEU A 78 40.92 -35.55 56.14
C LEU A 78 40.80 -36.20 54.75
N ASP A 79 41.98 -36.54 54.20
CA ASP A 79 42.13 -37.62 53.23
C ASP A 79 41.52 -38.91 53.81
N THR A 80 40.33 -39.24 53.36
CA THR A 80 39.85 -40.62 53.33
C THR A 80 39.61 -40.98 51.88
N ASP A 81 40.44 -41.88 51.35
CA ASP A 81 40.20 -42.61 50.12
C ASP A 81 38.80 -43.25 50.19
N GLY A 82 37.83 -42.58 49.57
CA GLY A 82 36.51 -43.10 49.26
C GLY A 82 36.21 -42.64 47.85
N GLU A 83 36.20 -43.58 46.91
CA GLU A 83 35.66 -43.35 45.56
C GLU A 83 34.34 -42.58 45.69
N GLU A 84 34.30 -41.33 45.21
CA GLU A 84 33.03 -40.66 44.97
C GLU A 84 32.21 -41.58 44.05
N PRO A 85 30.93 -41.82 44.34
CA PRO A 85 30.10 -42.57 43.41
C PRO A 85 30.05 -41.78 42.10
N GLU A 86 30.74 -42.27 41.06
CA GLU A 86 30.65 -41.71 39.72
C GLU A 86 29.17 -41.60 39.35
N ASP A 87 28.72 -40.39 38.96
CA ASP A 87 27.33 -40.19 38.54
C ASP A 87 27.00 -41.15 37.40
N PRO A 88 26.10 -42.13 37.62
CA PRO A 88 25.84 -43.19 36.68
C PRO A 88 25.23 -42.67 35.37
N CYS A 89 24.75 -41.42 35.31
CA CYS A 89 24.21 -40.82 34.09
C CYS A 89 25.28 -40.19 33.18
N LEU A 90 26.56 -40.24 33.53
CA LEU A 90 27.67 -39.74 32.73
C LEU A 90 28.21 -40.77 31.72
N VAL A 91 27.77 -42.03 31.80
CA VAL A 91 28.14 -43.06 30.82
C VAL A 91 27.21 -43.00 29.59
N SER A 92 27.76 -43.30 28.41
CA SER A 92 27.01 -43.35 27.16
C SER A 92 27.20 -44.72 26.50
N PRO A 93 26.11 -45.45 26.18
CA PRO A 93 24.70 -45.11 26.42
C PRO A 93 24.32 -45.04 27.92
N LYS A 94 23.34 -44.18 28.26
CA LYS A 94 22.94 -43.87 29.64
C LYS A 94 22.07 -44.98 30.26
N PRO A 95 22.25 -45.32 31.55
CA PRO A 95 21.45 -46.34 32.22
C PRO A 95 20.02 -45.87 32.53
N PHE A 96 19.19 -46.79 33.01
CA PHE A 96 17.80 -46.55 33.40
C PHE A 96 17.65 -45.35 34.35
N GLY A 97 16.62 -44.53 34.13
CA GLY A 97 16.28 -43.36 34.94
C GLY A 97 17.04 -42.06 34.58
N CYS A 98 18.07 -42.13 33.75
CA CYS A 98 18.85 -40.96 33.35
C CYS A 98 18.14 -40.08 32.32
N PRO A 99 18.33 -38.74 32.35
CA PRO A 99 17.75 -37.84 31.37
C PRO A 99 18.23 -38.14 29.94
N CYS A 100 17.32 -38.13 28.96
CA CYS A 100 17.61 -38.43 27.56
C CYS A 100 16.87 -37.47 26.62
N GLU A 101 17.38 -37.28 25.41
CA GLU A 101 16.69 -36.51 24.37
C GLU A 101 16.21 -37.40 23.22
N LYS A 102 17.02 -38.42 22.90
CA LYS A 102 16.80 -39.37 21.82
C LYS A 102 16.88 -40.81 22.34
N GLN A 103 16.21 -41.73 21.65
CA GLN A 103 16.19 -43.16 21.97
C GLN A 103 17.59 -43.76 22.15
N THR A 104 18.54 -43.36 21.29
CA THR A 104 19.93 -43.83 21.31
C THR A 104 20.75 -43.37 22.51
N ASP A 105 20.25 -42.40 23.26
CA ASP A 105 20.94 -41.91 24.46
C ASP A 105 20.88 -42.93 25.59
N CYS A 106 19.98 -43.91 25.51
CA CYS A 106 19.70 -44.90 26.53
C CYS A 106 20.30 -46.26 26.20
N ASP A 107 20.85 -46.96 27.19
CA ASP A 107 21.43 -48.30 27.06
C ASP A 107 20.40 -49.34 26.59
N SER A 108 19.14 -49.15 26.99
CA SER A 108 18.01 -49.92 26.50
C SER A 108 17.57 -49.59 25.07
N GLY A 109 18.05 -48.47 24.51
CA GLY A 109 17.54 -47.86 23.29
C GLY A 109 16.21 -47.13 23.44
N TRP A 110 15.70 -46.93 24.65
CA TRP A 110 14.38 -46.34 24.89
C TRP A 110 14.40 -45.13 25.82
N CYS A 111 13.93 -44.01 25.29
CA CYS A 111 13.77 -42.74 25.98
C CYS A 111 12.27 -42.42 26.05
N VAL A 112 11.71 -42.30 27.25
CA VAL A 112 10.27 -42.07 27.47
C VAL A 112 10.01 -40.74 28.17
N LEU A 113 8.84 -40.15 27.93
CA LEU A 113 8.38 -38.91 28.56
C LEU A 113 7.88 -39.17 29.99
N MET A 114 8.29 -38.32 30.92
CA MET A 114 7.91 -38.29 32.33
C MET A 114 6.74 -37.32 32.56
N PRO A 115 6.04 -37.39 33.71
CA PRO A 115 4.92 -36.50 34.03
C PRO A 115 5.28 -35.00 34.10
N ASP A 116 6.54 -34.67 34.37
CA ASP A 116 7.08 -33.31 34.43
C ASP A 116 7.58 -32.80 33.07
N GLU A 117 7.15 -33.45 31.97
CA GLU A 117 7.61 -33.24 30.60
C GLU A 117 9.11 -33.53 30.36
N SER A 118 9.85 -33.97 31.37
CA SER A 118 11.23 -34.43 31.20
C SER A 118 11.26 -35.79 30.50
N LYS A 119 12.38 -36.17 29.90
CA LYS A 119 12.53 -37.46 29.23
C LYS A 119 13.59 -38.29 29.95
N ARG A 120 13.30 -39.58 30.20
CA ARG A 120 14.21 -40.49 30.92
C ARG A 120 14.36 -41.84 30.23
N CYS A 121 15.54 -42.43 30.40
CA CYS A 121 15.85 -43.75 29.89
C CYS A 121 15.06 -44.82 30.61
N THR A 122 14.46 -45.74 29.86
CA THR A 122 13.69 -46.87 30.40
C THR A 122 14.34 -48.22 30.09
N VAL A 123 13.68 -49.34 30.38
CA VAL A 123 14.09 -50.71 30.03
C VAL A 123 12.87 -51.50 29.53
N THR A 124 13.11 -52.60 28.80
CA THR A 124 12.06 -53.56 28.49
C THR A 124 11.71 -54.39 29.72
N CYS A 125 10.47 -54.86 29.78
CA CYS A 125 9.94 -55.60 30.92
C CYS A 125 9.12 -56.80 30.45
N ILE A 126 8.84 -57.74 31.35
CA ILE A 126 7.92 -58.85 31.10
C ILE A 126 6.78 -58.80 32.11
N GLU A 127 7.10 -58.61 33.40
CA GLU A 127 6.10 -58.40 34.47
C GLU A 127 6.55 -57.41 35.56
N ASN A 128 7.87 -57.19 35.75
CA ASN A 128 8.39 -56.34 36.83
C ASN A 128 9.18 -55.16 36.28
N CYS A 129 8.97 -54.00 36.89
CA CYS A 129 9.71 -52.75 36.68
C CYS A 129 10.21 -52.20 38.03
N PRO A 130 11.19 -51.27 38.01
CA PRO A 130 11.64 -50.57 39.21
C PRO A 130 10.51 -49.78 39.90
N GLU A 131 10.68 -49.40 41.17
CA GLU A 131 9.67 -48.64 41.92
C GLU A 131 9.23 -47.38 41.16
N GLN A 132 7.92 -47.11 41.14
CA GLN A 132 7.26 -46.03 40.37
C GLN A 132 7.26 -46.20 38.84
N TRP A 133 7.52 -47.41 38.33
CA TRP A 133 7.39 -47.75 36.91
C TRP A 133 6.50 -48.98 36.73
N ASN A 134 5.63 -48.95 35.73
CA ASN A 134 4.76 -50.07 35.36
C ASN A 134 5.23 -50.71 34.06
N CYS A 135 5.09 -52.03 33.98
CA CYS A 135 5.33 -52.75 32.74
C CYS A 135 4.12 -52.62 31.82
N GLU A 136 4.21 -51.76 30.81
CA GLU A 136 3.12 -51.53 29.84
C GLU A 136 3.51 -51.96 28.43
N GLN A 137 2.51 -52.40 27.67
CA GLN A 137 2.68 -52.72 26.26
C GLN A 137 2.57 -51.44 25.43
N VAL A 138 3.66 -51.08 24.76
CA VAL A 138 3.76 -49.93 23.86
C VAL A 138 3.81 -50.44 22.42
N LEU A 139 3.05 -49.80 21.52
CA LEU A 139 3.04 -50.13 20.09
C LEU A 139 4.06 -49.27 19.36
N ILE A 140 5.13 -49.87 18.85
CA ILE A 140 6.18 -49.16 18.12
C ILE A 140 6.38 -49.88 16.78
N ALA A 141 6.21 -49.15 15.67
CA ALA A 141 6.36 -49.68 14.31
C ALA A 141 5.58 -50.99 14.04
N SER A 142 4.37 -51.10 14.58
CA SER A 142 3.44 -52.24 14.47
C SER A 142 3.77 -53.50 15.27
N ASP A 143 4.86 -53.53 16.03
CA ASP A 143 5.18 -54.65 16.93
C ASP A 143 4.93 -54.25 18.41
N PRO A 144 4.09 -54.99 19.15
CA PRO A 144 3.86 -54.71 20.55
C PRO A 144 5.08 -55.10 21.38
N MET A 145 5.59 -54.17 22.17
CA MET A 145 6.70 -54.41 23.06
C MET A 145 6.38 -53.96 24.49
N TRP A 146 6.96 -54.63 25.48
CA TRP A 146 6.74 -54.34 26.89
C TRP A 146 7.88 -53.47 27.40
N LEU A 147 7.55 -52.25 27.81
CA LEU A 147 8.48 -51.27 28.35
C LEU A 147 8.06 -50.88 29.76
N CYS A 148 9.04 -50.62 30.61
CA CYS A 148 8.77 -49.88 31.83
C CYS A 148 8.36 -48.46 31.42
N VAL A 149 7.20 -48.02 31.86
CA VAL A 149 6.77 -46.64 31.71
C VAL A 149 6.58 -46.06 33.11
N PRO A 150 6.85 -44.77 33.32
CA PRO A 150 6.61 -44.16 34.62
C PRO A 150 5.15 -44.35 35.01
N PHE A 151 4.93 -44.82 36.24
CA PHE A 151 3.59 -44.96 36.78
C PHE A 151 2.95 -43.58 36.86
N HIS A 152 1.91 -43.38 36.07
CA HIS A 152 1.01 -42.25 36.24
C HIS A 152 -0.13 -42.73 37.11
N GLU A 153 -0.31 -42.12 38.27
CA GLU A 153 -1.51 -42.34 39.07
C GLU A 153 -2.72 -42.06 38.17
N PRO A 154 -3.63 -43.03 37.96
CA PRO A 154 -4.80 -42.87 37.11
C PRO A 154 -5.84 -42.01 37.86
N LEU A 155 -5.49 -40.77 38.18
CA LEU A 155 -6.31 -39.82 38.90
C LEU A 155 -6.18 -38.49 38.18
N CYS A 156 -6.70 -38.42 36.95
CA CYS A 156 -6.63 -37.21 36.13
C CYS A 156 -5.24 -36.76 35.68
N ASN A 157 -4.17 -37.49 36.04
CA ASN A 157 -2.81 -37.15 35.65
C ASN A 157 -2.40 -37.74 34.28
N ARG A 158 -3.27 -38.52 33.62
CA ARG A 158 -2.99 -39.15 32.31
C ARG A 158 -4.18 -39.07 31.39
N LYS A 159 -4.01 -38.39 30.25
CA LYS A 159 -4.96 -38.45 29.12
C LYS A 159 -4.92 -39.84 28.49
N CYS A 160 -6.05 -40.31 28.00
CA CYS A 160 -6.18 -41.64 27.42
C CYS A 160 -6.92 -41.61 26.08
N LEU A 161 -6.80 -42.67 25.30
CA LEU A 161 -7.63 -42.91 24.11
C LEU A 161 -8.52 -44.14 24.25
N ASN A 162 -8.16 -45.01 25.19
CA ASN A 162 -8.86 -46.21 25.58
C ASN A 162 -8.38 -46.62 26.99
N ASP A 163 -8.95 -47.70 27.54
CA ASP A 163 -8.63 -48.15 28.91
C ASP A 163 -7.22 -48.74 29.07
N GLY A 164 -6.61 -49.23 27.99
CA GLY A 164 -5.32 -49.96 28.08
C GLY A 164 -4.21 -49.17 28.78
N PRO A 165 -3.96 -47.91 28.38
CA PRO A 165 -3.00 -47.00 29.02
C PRO A 165 -3.32 -46.65 30.48
N CYS A 166 -4.53 -46.92 31.00
CA CYS A 166 -4.89 -46.48 32.35
C CYS A 166 -4.39 -47.40 33.45
N GLY A 167 -4.01 -48.63 33.09
CA GLY A 167 -3.57 -49.64 34.04
C GLY A 167 -4.71 -50.47 34.61
N TYR A 168 -4.37 -51.40 35.50
CA TYR A 168 -5.31 -52.40 35.96
C TYR A 168 -6.45 -51.81 36.81
N GLY A 169 -7.69 -52.03 36.39
CA GLY A 169 -8.90 -51.58 37.09
C GLY A 169 -9.24 -50.10 36.86
N ALA A 170 -8.33 -49.32 36.29
CA ALA A 170 -8.56 -47.93 35.91
C ALA A 170 -9.26 -47.87 34.54
N SER A 171 -10.18 -46.93 34.39
CA SER A 171 -10.90 -46.72 33.13
C SER A 171 -10.58 -45.36 32.53
N CYS A 172 -10.54 -45.32 31.20
CA CYS A 172 -10.51 -44.08 30.45
C CYS A 172 -11.93 -43.51 30.41
N VAL A 173 -12.13 -42.37 31.07
CA VAL A 173 -13.46 -41.79 31.23
C VAL A 173 -13.55 -40.50 30.40
N PRO A 174 -14.57 -40.39 29.53
CA PRO A 174 -14.77 -39.20 28.71
C PRO A 174 -15.36 -38.05 29.54
N MET A 175 -14.84 -36.86 29.30
CA MET A 175 -15.29 -35.57 29.81
C MET A 175 -15.65 -34.67 28.62
N GLU A 176 -16.16 -33.45 28.85
CA GLU A 176 -16.68 -32.61 27.75
C GLU A 176 -15.68 -32.34 26.62
N SER A 177 -14.41 -32.07 26.97
CA SER A 177 -13.36 -31.67 26.00
C SER A 177 -12.20 -32.65 25.90
N SER A 178 -12.15 -33.65 26.77
CA SER A 178 -10.99 -34.53 26.95
C SER A 178 -11.39 -35.82 27.67
N GLN A 179 -10.46 -36.74 27.85
CA GLN A 179 -10.71 -38.00 28.54
C GLN A 179 -9.44 -38.44 29.28
N TYR A 180 -9.62 -38.94 30.50
CA TYR A 180 -8.54 -39.23 31.43
C TYR A 180 -8.70 -40.58 32.10
N CYS A 181 -7.57 -41.15 32.51
CA CYS A 181 -7.54 -42.32 33.35
C CYS A 181 -7.99 -41.97 34.77
N LEU A 182 -8.99 -42.70 35.24
CA LEU A 182 -9.51 -42.62 36.62
C LEU A 182 -9.24 -43.94 37.35
N ALA A 183 -9.11 -43.87 38.68
CA ALA A 183 -8.64 -44.97 39.51
C ALA A 183 -9.84 -45.76 40.03
N PRO A 184 -9.74 -47.09 40.13
CA PRO A 184 -10.83 -47.90 40.67
C PRO A 184 -11.09 -47.57 42.13
N CYS A 185 -12.36 -47.64 42.55
CA CYS A 185 -12.78 -47.43 43.93
C CYS A 185 -13.93 -48.36 44.31
N GLU A 186 -14.15 -48.58 45.61
CA GLU A 186 -15.36 -49.25 46.10
C GLU A 186 -16.26 -48.30 46.90
N THR A 187 -15.64 -47.36 47.61
CA THR A 187 -16.25 -46.34 48.45
C THR A 187 -15.51 -45.00 48.30
N ASP A 188 -16.12 -43.90 48.76
CA ASP A 188 -15.49 -42.57 48.70
C ASP A 188 -14.18 -42.48 49.52
N GLU A 189 -13.98 -43.35 50.50
CA GLU A 189 -12.74 -43.40 51.31
C GLU A 189 -11.54 -43.96 50.54
N ASP A 190 -11.77 -44.66 49.43
CA ASP A 190 -10.71 -45.19 48.56
C ASP A 190 -10.14 -44.10 47.63
N CYS A 191 -10.88 -42.99 47.46
CA CYS A 191 -10.48 -41.90 46.60
C CYS A 191 -9.62 -40.89 47.35
N PRO A 192 -8.49 -40.45 46.77
CA PRO A 192 -7.65 -39.46 47.43
C PRO A 192 -8.34 -38.12 47.68
N LEU A 193 -7.90 -37.44 48.74
CA LEU A 193 -8.39 -36.11 49.11
C LEU A 193 -7.58 -34.97 48.46
N TYR A 194 -6.48 -35.28 47.78
CA TYR A 194 -5.64 -34.30 47.09
C TYR A 194 -6.08 -34.14 45.63
N PRO A 195 -5.96 -32.93 45.05
CA PRO A 195 -6.25 -32.68 43.64
C PRO A 195 -5.15 -33.28 42.73
N PRO A 196 -5.41 -33.45 41.42
CA PRO A 196 -4.38 -33.82 40.47
C PRO A 196 -3.28 -32.76 40.38
N VAL A 197 -2.13 -33.15 39.80
CA VAL A 197 -0.98 -32.25 39.68
C VAL A 197 -1.36 -31.05 38.82
N GLY A 198 -1.10 -29.83 39.32
CA GLY A 198 -1.33 -28.58 38.59
C GLY A 198 -2.72 -27.96 38.78
N VAL A 199 -3.54 -28.45 39.70
CA VAL A 199 -4.84 -27.83 40.04
C VAL A 199 -4.75 -27.16 41.41
N ASP A 200 -4.96 -25.84 41.45
CA ASP A 200 -5.07 -25.07 42.69
C ASP A 200 -6.38 -25.38 43.41
N TYR A 201 -6.30 -25.57 44.74
CA TYR A 201 -7.40 -26.12 45.52
C TYR A 201 -7.45 -25.59 46.94
N ALA A 202 -8.66 -25.31 47.45
CA ALA A 202 -8.86 -24.96 48.84
C ALA A 202 -8.67 -26.20 49.74
N GLU A 203 -7.74 -26.12 50.70
CA GLU A 203 -7.46 -27.21 51.64
C GLU A 203 -8.73 -27.72 52.36
N GLY A 204 -8.94 -29.04 52.35
CA GLY A 204 -9.99 -29.70 53.16
C GLY A 204 -11.31 -29.99 52.46
N LEU A 205 -11.40 -29.81 51.14
CA LEU A 205 -12.53 -30.28 50.34
C LEU A 205 -12.22 -31.69 49.76
N ASN A 206 -13.24 -32.46 49.37
CA ASN A 206 -13.04 -33.72 48.63
C ASN A 206 -13.02 -33.43 47.12
N PHE A 207 -11.98 -33.88 46.40
CA PHE A 207 -11.88 -33.64 44.96
C PHE A 207 -12.55 -34.76 44.15
N TYR A 208 -12.44 -36.00 44.61
CA TYR A 208 -12.98 -37.18 43.96
C TYR A 208 -14.13 -37.78 44.76
N GLN A 209 -15.05 -38.43 44.06
CA GLN A 209 -16.10 -39.28 44.63
C GLN A 209 -16.12 -40.61 43.88
N CYS A 210 -16.48 -41.68 44.58
CA CYS A 210 -16.53 -43.00 44.00
C CYS A 210 -17.85 -43.21 43.26
N LEU A 211 -17.80 -43.20 41.93
CA LEU A 211 -18.99 -43.32 41.08
C LEU A 211 -18.84 -44.43 40.06
N GLU A 212 -19.94 -45.13 39.82
CA GLU A 212 -20.08 -46.07 38.71
C GLU A 212 -20.27 -45.27 37.41
N ILE A 213 -19.27 -45.34 36.52
CA ILE A 213 -19.20 -44.56 35.29
C ILE A 213 -18.80 -45.44 34.10
N GLU A 214 -19.32 -45.08 32.92
CA GLU A 214 -18.99 -45.74 31.66
C GLU A 214 -17.57 -45.37 31.21
N ASN A 215 -16.87 -46.33 30.63
CA ASN A 215 -15.59 -46.09 29.95
C ASN A 215 -15.78 -45.37 28.60
N TRP A 216 -14.67 -44.99 27.97
CA TRP A 216 -14.60 -44.19 26.75
C TRP A 216 -15.48 -44.68 25.57
N ASP A 217 -15.75 -45.99 25.46
CA ASP A 217 -16.57 -46.59 24.41
C ASP A 217 -17.94 -47.09 24.89
N GLY A 218 -18.28 -46.87 26.17
CA GLY A 218 -19.51 -47.33 26.80
C GLY A 218 -19.64 -48.85 26.89
N SER A 219 -18.55 -49.60 26.67
CA SER A 219 -18.57 -51.06 26.71
C SER A 219 -18.59 -51.63 28.13
N ALA A 220 -18.15 -50.86 29.12
CA ALA A 220 -18.10 -51.25 30.52
C ALA A 220 -18.46 -50.07 31.44
N SER A 221 -19.18 -50.38 32.52
CA SER A 221 -19.39 -49.44 33.62
C SER A 221 -18.72 -50.00 34.86
N THR A 222 -17.84 -49.21 35.47
CA THR A 222 -17.08 -49.59 36.68
C THR A 222 -17.00 -48.42 37.64
N LYS A 223 -16.76 -48.72 38.92
CA LYS A 223 -16.59 -47.69 39.94
C LYS A 223 -15.21 -47.06 39.84
N GLN A 224 -15.17 -45.76 39.61
CA GLN A 224 -13.95 -44.98 39.48
C GLN A 224 -14.00 -43.74 40.39
N CYS A 225 -12.83 -43.25 40.79
CA CYS A 225 -12.68 -41.96 41.46
C CYS A 225 -12.89 -40.84 40.46
N VAL A 226 -14.12 -40.35 40.38
CA VAL A 226 -14.55 -39.30 39.45
C VAL A 226 -14.41 -37.94 40.13
N PRO A 227 -13.80 -36.93 39.48
CA PRO A 227 -13.78 -35.57 40.00
C PRO A 227 -15.20 -35.07 40.28
N ILE A 228 -15.42 -34.45 41.43
CA ILE A 228 -16.74 -33.90 41.80
C ILE A 228 -17.16 -32.77 40.84
N SER A 229 -16.19 -32.03 40.31
CA SER A 229 -16.40 -31.03 39.25
C SER A 229 -16.85 -31.66 37.93
N GLY A 230 -16.68 -32.97 37.75
CA GLY A 230 -16.82 -33.65 36.46
C GLY A 230 -15.63 -33.45 35.51
N HIS A 231 -14.62 -32.67 35.91
CA HIS A 231 -13.47 -32.33 35.08
C HIS A 231 -12.14 -32.55 35.81
N CYS A 232 -11.17 -33.09 35.08
CA CYS A 232 -9.88 -33.45 35.64
C CYS A 232 -8.94 -32.27 35.93
N LYS A 233 -9.17 -31.11 35.32
CA LYS A 233 -8.35 -29.91 35.55
C LYS A 233 -9.04 -28.82 36.36
N CYS A 234 -10.30 -29.02 36.74
CA CYS A 234 -11.03 -28.02 37.51
C CYS A 234 -11.39 -28.51 38.89
N ALA A 235 -11.12 -27.66 39.87
CA ALA A 235 -11.63 -27.83 41.21
C ALA A 235 -13.17 -27.72 41.24
N PRO A 236 -13.86 -28.43 42.14
CA PRO A 236 -15.32 -28.34 42.30
C PRO A 236 -15.81 -26.96 42.75
N ASP A 237 -14.94 -26.13 43.33
CA ASP A 237 -15.23 -24.77 43.79
C ASP A 237 -14.77 -23.68 42.80
N ILE A 238 -14.36 -24.06 41.58
CA ILE A 238 -13.91 -23.11 40.57
C ILE A 238 -15.03 -22.15 40.16
N ASP A 239 -14.71 -20.86 40.08
CA ASP A 239 -15.69 -19.83 39.72
C ASP A 239 -15.81 -19.70 38.20
N LEU A 240 -16.56 -20.60 37.58
CA LEU A 240 -16.81 -20.56 36.13
C LEU A 240 -17.48 -19.25 35.65
N MET A 241 -17.96 -18.40 36.55
CA MET A 241 -18.63 -17.15 36.20
C MET A 241 -17.66 -15.97 36.12
N ASN A 242 -16.53 -16.02 36.83
CA ASN A 242 -15.59 -14.90 36.95
C ASN A 242 -14.11 -15.28 36.83
N ASP A 243 -13.78 -16.56 36.69
CA ASP A 243 -12.42 -17.03 36.46
C ASP A 243 -12.06 -17.01 34.95
N PRO A 244 -11.12 -16.15 34.50
CA PRO A 244 -10.70 -16.09 33.10
C PRO A 244 -9.95 -17.33 32.61
N GLU A 245 -9.43 -18.18 33.49
CA GLU A 245 -8.75 -19.44 33.10
C GLU A 245 -9.76 -20.60 32.89
N HIS A 246 -10.99 -20.44 33.39
CA HIS A 246 -12.04 -21.46 33.39
C HIS A 246 -13.42 -20.86 33.08
N CYS A 247 -13.50 -19.96 32.10
CA CYS A 247 -14.68 -19.13 31.90
C CYS A 247 -15.82 -19.88 31.20
N GLY A 248 -16.97 -19.99 31.86
CA GLY A 248 -18.19 -20.62 31.34
C GLY A 248 -18.17 -22.15 31.37
N THR A 249 -17.06 -22.75 30.97
CA THR A 249 -16.78 -24.18 31.16
C THR A 249 -15.33 -24.39 31.59
N CYS A 250 -15.07 -25.56 32.15
CA CYS A 250 -13.74 -25.97 32.56
C CYS A 250 -12.76 -25.98 31.37
N GLU A 251 -11.51 -25.60 31.62
CA GLU A 251 -10.42 -25.49 30.63
C GLU A 251 -10.68 -24.46 29.51
N THR A 252 -11.61 -23.52 29.71
CA THR A 252 -11.80 -22.39 28.79
C THR A 252 -11.04 -21.17 29.28
N GLU A 253 -9.79 -21.07 28.81
CA GLU A 253 -8.95 -19.91 29.03
C GLU A 253 -9.33 -18.80 28.03
N CYS A 254 -9.68 -17.64 28.57
CA CYS A 254 -9.99 -16.47 27.76
C CYS A 254 -8.73 -15.96 27.05
N GLY A 255 -8.84 -15.72 25.74
CA GLY A 255 -7.74 -15.21 24.93
C GLY A 255 -6.89 -16.24 24.24
N VAL A 256 -7.20 -17.52 24.44
CA VAL A 256 -6.57 -18.63 23.72
C VAL A 256 -7.51 -19.13 22.63
N ASP A 257 -7.03 -19.18 21.39
CA ASP A 257 -7.72 -19.85 20.28
C ASP A 257 -7.09 -21.23 20.08
N PRO A 258 -7.77 -22.34 20.43
CA PRO A 258 -7.23 -23.70 20.29
C PRO A 258 -6.86 -24.07 18.84
N LEU A 259 -7.42 -23.38 17.84
CA LEU A 259 -7.10 -23.59 16.43
C LEU A 259 -5.90 -22.74 15.97
N ARG A 260 -5.52 -21.72 16.76
CA ARG A 260 -4.43 -20.79 16.47
C ARG A 260 -3.63 -20.50 17.75
N PRO A 261 -2.85 -21.47 18.26
CA PRO A 261 -2.08 -21.29 19.49
C PRO A 261 -1.00 -20.20 19.40
N GLU A 262 -0.59 -19.78 18.19
CA GLU A 262 0.34 -18.66 17.98
C GLU A 262 -0.34 -17.30 17.84
N TRP A 263 -1.67 -17.23 17.89
CA TRP A 263 -2.38 -15.96 17.76
C TRP A 263 -2.33 -15.17 19.06
N GLU A 264 -1.77 -13.96 19.00
CA GLU A 264 -1.74 -13.03 20.12
C GLU A 264 -2.98 -12.13 20.08
N SER A 265 -3.85 -12.29 21.08
CA SER A 265 -5.06 -11.48 21.23
C SER A 265 -4.78 -10.03 21.62
N ASN A 266 -3.59 -9.73 22.15
CA ASN A 266 -3.20 -8.41 22.69
C ASN A 266 -4.21 -7.80 23.67
N ALA A 267 -5.06 -8.62 24.26
CA ALA A 267 -6.13 -8.22 25.15
C ALA A 267 -5.85 -8.69 26.59
N VAL A 268 -6.34 -7.91 27.54
CA VAL A 268 -6.46 -8.28 28.95
C VAL A 268 -7.85 -8.86 29.14
N TRP A 269 -7.93 -10.15 29.42
CA TRP A 269 -9.18 -10.89 29.49
C TRP A 269 -9.80 -10.90 30.88
N ALA A 270 -11.13 -10.91 30.92
CA ALA A 270 -11.91 -11.18 32.12
C ALA A 270 -13.03 -12.17 31.79
N CYS A 271 -13.42 -12.97 32.78
CA CYS A 271 -14.65 -13.74 32.71
C CYS A 271 -15.78 -12.93 33.33
N ASN A 272 -16.91 -12.83 32.65
CA ASN A 272 -18.09 -12.12 33.14
C ASN A 272 -19.34 -12.91 32.81
N GLU A 273 -20.00 -13.44 33.85
CA GLU A 273 -21.18 -14.31 33.73
C GLU A 273 -20.91 -15.54 32.85
N GLY A 274 -19.69 -16.10 32.92
CA GLY A 274 -19.29 -17.28 32.13
C GLY A 274 -18.97 -16.99 30.67
N HIS A 275 -18.77 -15.71 30.32
CA HIS A 275 -18.34 -15.29 28.99
C HIS A 275 -17.02 -14.53 29.04
N CYS A 276 -16.07 -14.94 28.19
CA CYS A 276 -14.84 -14.21 27.99
C CYS A 276 -15.13 -12.83 27.41
N LYS A 277 -14.59 -11.80 28.06
CA LYS A 277 -14.68 -10.41 27.63
C LYS A 277 -13.32 -9.74 27.67
N VAL A 278 -13.12 -8.79 26.78
CA VAL A 278 -11.96 -7.92 26.80
C VAL A 278 -12.16 -6.88 27.91
N SER A 279 -11.38 -7.00 28.99
CA SER A 279 -11.36 -6.01 30.08
C SER A 279 -10.49 -4.80 29.76
N GLY A 280 -9.58 -4.93 28.81
CA GLY A 280 -8.68 -3.89 28.35
C GLY A 280 -7.74 -4.43 27.30
N CYS A 281 -6.87 -3.57 26.76
CA CYS A 281 -5.86 -3.96 25.78
C CYS A 281 -4.46 -3.83 26.35
N ASN A 282 -3.54 -4.62 25.84
CA ASN A 282 -2.11 -4.46 26.09
C ASN A 282 -1.65 -3.08 25.60
N ALA A 283 -0.55 -2.58 26.17
CA ALA A 283 -0.02 -1.28 25.80
C ALA A 283 0.30 -1.24 24.28
N GLY A 284 -0.22 -0.22 23.60
CA GLY A 284 -0.06 -0.06 22.16
C GLY A 284 -1.10 -0.81 21.32
N PHE A 285 -2.14 -1.38 21.92
CA PHE A 285 -3.23 -2.05 21.20
C PHE A 285 -4.59 -1.49 21.58
N VAL A 286 -5.52 -1.57 20.63
CA VAL A 286 -6.92 -1.13 20.77
C VAL A 286 -7.83 -2.20 20.16
N ASN A 287 -8.94 -2.48 20.84
CA ASN A 287 -10.05 -3.24 20.29
C ASN A 287 -10.88 -2.28 19.42
N LEU A 288 -10.60 -2.27 18.12
CA LEU A 288 -11.11 -1.27 17.19
C LEU A 288 -12.57 -1.57 16.80
N ASN A 289 -12.89 -2.83 16.60
CA ASN A 289 -14.22 -3.28 16.19
C ASN A 289 -15.20 -3.49 17.38
N GLY A 290 -14.69 -3.46 18.61
CA GLY A 290 -15.45 -3.69 19.85
C GLY A 290 -15.92 -5.13 20.05
N LEU A 291 -15.32 -6.09 19.34
CA LEU A 291 -15.64 -7.51 19.45
C LEU A 291 -14.71 -8.17 20.45
N ASP A 292 -15.29 -8.86 21.43
CA ASP A 292 -14.48 -9.56 22.43
C ASP A 292 -13.74 -10.75 21.82
N SER A 293 -14.26 -11.37 20.75
CA SER A 293 -13.79 -12.67 20.23
C SER A 293 -12.39 -12.64 19.60
N ASP A 294 -11.94 -11.48 19.11
CA ASP A 294 -10.66 -11.27 18.44
C ASP A 294 -9.74 -10.29 19.20
N GLY A 295 -10.05 -10.03 20.47
CA GLY A 295 -9.16 -9.31 21.37
C GLY A 295 -8.97 -7.84 20.98
N CYS A 296 -7.72 -7.39 20.95
CA CYS A 296 -7.31 -6.04 20.59
C CYS A 296 -6.43 -6.09 19.34
N GLU A 297 -7.09 -5.98 18.19
CA GLU A 297 -6.57 -6.29 16.88
C GLU A 297 -5.77 -5.15 16.23
N TYR A 298 -5.84 -3.94 16.78
CA TYR A 298 -5.25 -2.75 16.16
C TYR A 298 -4.09 -2.20 16.98
N GLU A 299 -2.88 -2.26 16.41
CA GLU A 299 -1.68 -1.66 17.01
C GLU A 299 -1.74 -0.13 16.87
N CYS A 300 -2.04 0.57 17.97
CA CYS A 300 -2.07 2.01 18.04
C CYS A 300 -1.79 2.52 19.46
N THR A 301 -0.99 3.57 19.56
CA THR A 301 -0.74 4.28 20.82
C THR A 301 -1.46 5.61 20.79
N TYR A 302 -2.47 5.78 21.64
CA TYR A 302 -3.25 7.01 21.70
C TYR A 302 -2.36 8.23 22.01
N LEU A 303 -2.30 9.18 21.09
CA LEU A 303 -1.53 10.42 21.20
C LEU A 303 -2.41 11.65 21.44
N GLY A 304 -3.70 11.59 21.13
CA GLY A 304 -4.67 12.66 21.37
C GLY A 304 -5.94 12.54 20.55
N ALA A 305 -6.99 13.29 20.93
CA ALA A 305 -8.28 13.24 20.24
C ALA A 305 -8.28 13.93 18.88
N ASP A 306 -7.47 14.98 18.74
CA ASP A 306 -7.31 15.68 17.47
C ASP A 306 -6.36 14.88 16.58
N ASP A 307 -6.94 14.28 15.54
CA ASP A 307 -6.20 13.60 14.49
C ASP A 307 -6.52 14.21 13.12
N LEU A 308 -5.50 14.82 12.51
CA LEU A 308 -5.61 15.40 11.17
C LEU A 308 -4.66 14.63 10.27
N PRO A 309 -5.10 14.26 9.05
CA PRO A 309 -4.26 13.53 8.13
C PRO A 309 -2.90 14.20 7.93
N ASP A 310 -1.83 13.45 8.18
CA ASP A 310 -0.46 13.96 8.11
C ASP A 310 0.45 13.12 7.19
N ALA A 311 1.73 13.49 7.09
CA ALA A 311 2.66 12.82 6.19
C ALA A 311 3.27 11.53 6.79
N ASP A 312 3.27 11.43 8.12
CA ASP A 312 3.77 10.27 8.86
C ASP A 312 2.69 9.19 8.98
N MET A 313 1.43 9.52 8.64
CA MET A 313 0.27 8.61 8.57
C MET A 313 -0.06 7.99 9.93
N ILE A 314 0.07 8.79 10.98
CA ILE A 314 -0.12 8.36 12.36
C ILE A 314 -1.60 8.49 12.73
N ASP A 315 -2.26 7.38 13.03
CA ASP A 315 -3.54 7.40 13.73
C ASP A 315 -3.31 7.82 15.19
N ARG A 316 -3.68 9.06 15.53
CA ARG A 316 -3.42 9.64 16.85
C ARG A 316 -4.52 9.33 17.85
N ASN A 317 -5.75 9.15 17.38
CA ASN A 317 -6.91 8.93 18.22
C ASN A 317 -7.32 7.45 18.31
N CYS A 318 -6.60 6.58 17.59
CA CYS A 318 -6.79 5.14 17.46
C CYS A 318 -8.18 4.75 16.96
N ASP A 319 -8.74 5.51 16.02
CA ASP A 319 -10.05 5.23 15.42
C ASP A 319 -9.98 4.40 14.13
N GLY A 320 -8.78 3.94 13.76
CA GLY A 320 -8.51 3.01 12.69
C GLY A 320 -8.07 3.65 11.38
N ILE A 321 -7.98 4.99 11.32
CA ILE A 321 -7.53 5.72 10.14
C ILE A 321 -6.56 6.85 10.53
N ASP A 322 -5.75 7.30 9.58
CA ASP A 322 -5.02 8.57 9.72
C ASP A 322 -5.97 9.73 9.41
N GLY A 323 -6.39 10.43 10.46
CA GLY A 323 -7.49 11.40 10.46
C GLY A 323 -8.57 11.01 11.48
N ASP A 324 -9.72 11.68 11.44
CA ASP A 324 -10.83 11.37 12.37
C ASP A 324 -12.00 10.76 11.61
N ALA A 325 -12.28 9.47 11.85
CA ALA A 325 -13.32 8.69 11.19
C ALA A 325 -14.72 9.28 11.39
N ALA A 326 -14.98 9.87 12.56
CA ALA A 326 -16.26 10.46 12.89
C ALA A 326 -16.41 11.91 12.37
N ASN A 327 -15.29 12.62 12.19
CA ASN A 327 -15.25 14.02 11.77
C ASN A 327 -14.65 14.24 10.38
N SER A 328 -14.73 13.26 9.49
CA SER A 328 -14.27 13.34 8.09
C SER A 328 -15.39 13.09 7.08
N VAL A 329 -15.15 13.51 5.83
CA VAL A 329 -16.03 13.22 4.69
C VAL A 329 -15.31 12.31 3.71
N PHE A 330 -15.93 11.22 3.33
CA PHE A 330 -15.27 10.15 2.59
C PHE A 330 -15.64 10.16 1.11
N VAL A 331 -14.67 9.83 0.24
CA VAL A 331 -14.86 9.74 -1.21
C VAL A 331 -14.30 8.43 -1.73
N ASP A 332 -15.12 7.68 -2.48
CA ASP A 332 -14.72 6.49 -3.21
C ASP A 332 -15.34 6.49 -4.61
N VAL A 333 -14.49 6.56 -5.64
CA VAL A 333 -14.95 6.58 -7.04
C VAL A 333 -15.71 5.31 -7.45
N GLU A 334 -15.38 4.17 -6.83
CA GLU A 334 -15.94 2.87 -7.22
C GLU A 334 -17.33 2.68 -6.63
N ASN A 335 -17.46 2.78 -5.29
CA ASN A 335 -18.69 2.46 -4.57
C ASN A 335 -19.45 3.67 -4.02
N GLY A 336 -18.90 4.88 -4.15
CA GLY A 336 -19.54 6.09 -3.66
C GLY A 336 -20.76 6.52 -4.45
N ASP A 337 -21.59 7.33 -3.80
CA ASP A 337 -22.78 7.95 -4.36
C ASP A 337 -22.84 9.44 -4.03
N ASP A 338 -23.13 10.25 -5.06
CA ASP A 338 -23.33 11.69 -4.92
C ASP A 338 -24.82 12.05 -4.78
N GLU A 339 -25.71 11.21 -5.31
CA GLU A 339 -27.15 11.44 -5.29
C GLU A 339 -27.69 11.05 -3.90
N ASP A 340 -28.40 11.96 -3.23
CA ASP A 340 -29.02 11.75 -1.91
C ASP A 340 -28.07 11.39 -0.74
N ASN A 341 -26.76 11.56 -0.91
CA ASN A 341 -25.79 11.34 0.17
C ASN A 341 -25.80 12.50 1.18
N ILE A 342 -26.40 12.26 2.35
CA ILE A 342 -26.51 13.23 3.45
C ILE A 342 -25.54 12.94 4.61
N LEU A 343 -24.84 11.80 4.56
CA LEU A 343 -23.97 11.31 5.62
C LEU A 343 -22.51 11.63 5.31
N GLY A 344 -22.02 11.16 4.16
CA GLY A 344 -20.62 11.31 3.77
C GLY A 344 -19.63 10.53 4.63
N ASP A 345 -20.08 9.49 5.34
CA ASP A 345 -19.27 8.65 6.22
C ASP A 345 -18.58 7.50 5.45
N MET A 346 -17.74 6.70 6.12
CA MET A 346 -17.01 5.58 5.53
C MET A 346 -17.90 4.54 4.83
N ARG A 347 -19.16 4.38 5.27
CA ARG A 347 -20.13 3.42 4.72
C ARG A 347 -20.99 4.02 3.61
N HIS A 348 -21.04 5.36 3.55
CA HIS A 348 -21.76 6.13 2.56
C HIS A 348 -20.84 7.20 1.95
N PRO A 349 -19.74 6.81 1.27
CA PRO A 349 -18.82 7.77 0.69
C PRO A 349 -19.45 8.48 -0.52
N PHE A 350 -19.01 9.71 -0.79
CA PHE A 350 -19.29 10.40 -2.04
C PHE A 350 -18.58 9.73 -3.21
N LYS A 351 -19.13 9.87 -4.42
CA LYS A 351 -18.49 9.37 -5.64
C LYS A 351 -17.47 10.35 -6.20
N THR A 352 -17.74 11.65 -6.11
CA THR A 352 -16.87 12.72 -6.62
C THR A 352 -16.29 13.58 -5.50
N ILE A 353 -15.08 14.08 -5.73
CA ILE A 353 -14.38 14.94 -4.78
C ILE A 353 -15.10 16.29 -4.68
N ASN A 354 -15.62 16.84 -5.78
CA ASN A 354 -16.36 18.11 -5.73
C ASN A 354 -17.67 18.01 -4.92
N ALA A 355 -18.39 16.88 -4.99
CA ALA A 355 -19.59 16.69 -4.16
C ALA A 355 -19.24 16.72 -2.68
N ALA A 356 -18.21 15.97 -2.27
CA ALA A 356 -17.71 15.97 -0.90
C ALA A 356 -17.18 17.34 -0.43
N ILE A 357 -16.44 18.06 -1.27
CA ILE A 357 -15.97 19.43 -0.97
C ILE A 357 -17.16 20.35 -0.68
N ASN A 358 -18.20 20.31 -1.52
CA ASN A 358 -19.39 21.16 -1.33
C ASN A 358 -20.18 20.75 -0.08
N PHE A 359 -20.28 19.45 0.21
CA PHE A 359 -20.91 18.94 1.42
C PHE A 359 -20.15 19.40 2.68
N SER A 360 -18.83 19.19 2.72
CA SER A 360 -17.96 19.63 3.82
C SER A 360 -18.04 21.14 4.04
N PHE A 361 -17.98 21.93 2.96
CA PHE A 361 -18.08 23.39 3.05
C PHE A 361 -19.39 23.87 3.70
N GLY A 362 -20.47 23.10 3.58
CA GLY A 362 -21.76 23.37 4.22
C GLY A 362 -21.84 23.04 5.71
N LYS A 363 -20.82 22.41 6.30
CA LYS A 363 -20.78 22.03 7.72
C LYS A 363 -20.07 23.08 8.58
N PRO A 364 -20.43 23.21 9.87
CA PRO A 364 -19.83 24.22 10.77
C PRO A 364 -18.30 24.13 10.89
N ASN A 365 -17.75 22.91 10.92
CA ASN A 365 -16.32 22.67 11.14
C ASN A 365 -15.54 22.36 9.85
N LYS A 366 -16.22 22.33 8.68
CA LYS A 366 -15.62 22.00 7.38
C LYS A 366 -14.71 20.74 7.47
N PRO A 367 -15.29 19.58 7.82
CA PRO A 367 -14.54 18.34 8.02
C PRO A 367 -13.65 18.04 6.81
N PRO A 368 -12.42 17.54 6.99
CA PRO A 368 -11.55 17.21 5.87
C PRO A 368 -12.18 16.14 4.97
N VAL A 369 -11.84 16.18 3.69
CA VAL A 369 -12.29 15.20 2.70
C VAL A 369 -11.20 14.16 2.49
N LEU A 370 -11.49 12.89 2.78
CA LEU A 370 -10.57 11.76 2.65
C LEU A 370 -10.93 10.97 1.39
N VAL A 371 -9.98 10.86 0.48
CA VAL A 371 -10.20 10.37 -0.88
C VAL A 371 -9.50 9.03 -1.08
N SER A 372 -10.29 8.01 -1.33
CA SER A 372 -9.83 6.67 -1.67
C SER A 372 -9.07 6.66 -2.99
N LYS A 373 -8.11 5.75 -3.12
CA LYS A 373 -7.34 5.47 -4.33
C LYS A 373 -8.28 5.27 -5.51
N GLY A 374 -7.85 5.73 -6.67
CA GLY A 374 -8.69 5.72 -7.86
C GLY A 374 -8.36 6.84 -8.83
N GLN A 375 -9.12 6.92 -9.92
CA GLN A 375 -8.98 7.96 -10.93
C GLN A 375 -10.26 8.80 -11.02
N TYR A 376 -10.17 10.04 -10.56
CA TYR A 376 -11.25 11.02 -10.53
C TYR A 376 -11.14 11.92 -11.76
N GLN A 377 -12.10 11.78 -12.69
CA GLN A 377 -12.12 12.50 -13.96
C GLN A 377 -12.95 13.79 -13.88
N GLU A 378 -12.45 14.76 -13.12
CA GLU A 378 -13.14 16.02 -12.88
C GLU A 378 -12.17 17.18 -12.69
N GLN A 379 -12.67 18.41 -12.84
CA GLN A 379 -11.95 19.63 -12.45
C GLN A 379 -12.26 19.91 -10.99
N ILE A 380 -11.25 19.98 -10.14
CA ILE A 380 -11.43 20.23 -8.71
C ILE A 380 -11.50 21.73 -8.45
N VAL A 381 -12.50 22.17 -7.70
CA VAL A 381 -12.61 23.54 -7.21
C VAL A 381 -12.49 23.54 -5.69
N MET A 382 -11.33 23.94 -5.19
CA MET A 382 -11.06 24.04 -3.75
C MET A 382 -11.96 25.10 -3.11
N ARG A 383 -12.37 24.86 -1.86
CA ARG A 383 -13.15 25.79 -1.05
C ARG A 383 -12.34 26.25 0.16
N ASP A 384 -12.49 27.52 0.53
CA ASP A 384 -11.83 28.09 1.69
C ASP A 384 -12.18 27.32 2.98
N GLY A 385 -11.16 26.79 3.65
CA GLY A 385 -11.29 26.02 4.89
C GLY A 385 -11.60 24.53 4.73
N VAL A 386 -11.64 23.99 3.50
CA VAL A 386 -11.89 22.55 3.26
C VAL A 386 -10.62 21.89 2.74
N SER A 387 -9.98 21.10 3.59
CA SER A 387 -8.80 20.30 3.21
C SER A 387 -9.22 19.00 2.53
N ILE A 388 -8.44 18.55 1.55
CA ILE A 388 -8.60 17.26 0.87
C ILE A 388 -7.31 16.44 0.96
N TYR A 389 -7.46 15.16 1.27
CA TYR A 389 -6.37 14.23 1.48
C TYR A 389 -6.61 12.97 0.67
N GLY A 390 -5.70 12.68 -0.25
CA GLY A 390 -5.68 11.42 -0.98
C GLY A 390 -4.92 10.35 -0.21
N ALA A 391 -4.77 9.22 -0.88
CA ALA A 391 -4.02 8.06 -0.45
C ALA A 391 -4.70 7.12 0.54
N TYR A 392 -6.03 7.15 0.60
CA TYR A 392 -6.82 6.17 1.34
C TYR A 392 -7.16 4.95 0.48
N ASP A 393 -7.56 3.85 1.10
CA ASP A 393 -8.07 2.66 0.39
C ASP A 393 -9.38 2.17 1.02
N ALA A 394 -10.52 2.59 0.47
CA ALA A 394 -11.83 2.20 0.96
C ALA A 394 -12.05 0.68 0.95
N ALA A 395 -11.40 -0.06 0.05
CA ALA A 395 -11.49 -1.52 -0.01
C ALA A 395 -10.66 -2.22 1.07
N ASN A 396 -9.74 -1.50 1.72
CA ASN A 396 -8.89 -2.00 2.80
C ASN A 396 -9.05 -1.10 4.04
N ASN A 397 -10.28 -1.03 4.56
CA ASN A 397 -10.66 -0.32 5.78
C ASN A 397 -10.17 1.13 5.85
N TRP A 398 -10.12 1.83 4.71
CA TRP A 398 -9.62 3.21 4.63
C TRP A 398 -8.20 3.39 5.15
N SER A 399 -7.37 2.35 5.08
CA SER A 399 -5.93 2.46 5.34
C SER A 399 -5.28 3.51 4.44
N ARG A 400 -4.31 4.25 4.98
CA ARG A 400 -3.63 5.33 4.27
C ARG A 400 -2.18 4.98 3.94
N ASP A 401 -1.77 5.21 2.70
CA ASP A 401 -0.39 5.00 2.26
C ASP A 401 -0.06 5.91 1.06
N LEU A 402 0.71 6.97 1.30
CA LEU A 402 1.09 7.96 0.29
C LEU A 402 1.85 7.37 -0.92
N ALA A 403 2.51 6.22 -0.76
CA ALA A 403 3.27 5.57 -1.82
C ALA A 403 2.46 4.52 -2.59
N ARG A 404 1.55 3.81 -1.92
CA ARG A 404 0.81 2.66 -2.51
C ARG A 404 -0.60 3.01 -2.95
N ASN A 405 -1.31 3.87 -2.23
CA ASN A 405 -2.73 4.15 -2.46
C ASN A 405 -2.90 5.32 -3.45
N ARG A 406 -2.55 5.09 -4.71
CA ARG A 406 -2.49 6.17 -5.71
C ARG A 406 -3.86 6.81 -5.99
N THR A 407 -4.02 8.08 -5.60
CA THR A 407 -5.22 8.90 -5.86
C THR A 407 -4.96 9.87 -7.01
N SER A 408 -5.63 9.72 -8.15
CA SER A 408 -5.36 10.50 -9.36
C SER A 408 -6.50 11.43 -9.73
N ILE A 409 -6.23 12.73 -9.85
CA ILE A 409 -7.12 13.73 -10.43
C ILE A 409 -6.73 13.93 -11.89
N VAL A 410 -7.66 13.72 -12.81
CA VAL A 410 -7.41 13.82 -14.25
C VAL A 410 -8.43 14.76 -14.89
N TRP A 411 -7.96 15.90 -15.38
CA TRP A 411 -8.80 16.86 -16.11
C TRP A 411 -8.45 16.87 -17.60
N ALA A 412 -9.39 16.40 -18.41
CA ALA A 412 -9.30 16.37 -19.88
C ALA A 412 -10.11 17.49 -20.57
N GLY A 413 -10.84 18.30 -19.80
CA GLY A 413 -11.66 19.39 -20.32
C GLY A 413 -10.84 20.53 -20.95
N GLN A 414 -11.51 21.34 -21.77
CA GLN A 414 -10.89 22.47 -22.46
C GLN A 414 -11.49 23.79 -21.98
N GLU A 415 -10.65 24.82 -21.88
CA GLU A 415 -11.03 26.15 -21.37
C GLU A 415 -10.49 27.25 -22.30
N PRO A 416 -11.16 28.42 -22.39
CA PRO A 416 -10.81 29.45 -23.38
C PRO A 416 -9.41 30.07 -23.24
N LEU A 417 -8.85 30.08 -22.03
CA LEU A 417 -7.58 30.74 -21.71
C LEU A 417 -6.54 29.78 -21.15
N ALA A 418 -6.93 28.94 -20.19
CA ALA A 418 -6.06 27.94 -19.63
C ALA A 418 -6.87 26.75 -19.12
N VAL A 419 -6.43 25.54 -19.48
CA VAL A 419 -6.92 24.29 -18.89
C VAL A 419 -6.39 24.21 -17.46
N ARG A 420 -7.25 24.00 -16.47
CA ARG A 420 -6.91 23.97 -15.04
C ARG A 420 -7.45 22.69 -14.41
N ALA A 421 -6.60 21.78 -13.93
CA ALA A 421 -7.12 20.56 -13.28
C ALA A 421 -7.65 20.83 -11.87
N VAL A 422 -6.92 21.63 -11.08
CA VAL A 422 -7.35 22.11 -9.75
C VAL A 422 -7.38 23.63 -9.74
N ILE A 423 -8.45 24.20 -9.21
CA ILE A 423 -8.65 25.65 -9.05
C ILE A 423 -8.73 25.96 -7.55
N ALA A 424 -7.81 26.79 -7.06
CA ALA A 424 -7.81 27.33 -5.71
C ALA A 424 -7.89 28.85 -5.76
N GLU A 425 -9.06 29.40 -5.45
CA GLU A 425 -9.33 30.83 -5.49
C GLU A 425 -9.86 31.32 -4.14
N ASN A 426 -9.40 32.50 -3.70
CA ASN A 426 -9.88 33.15 -2.47
C ASN A 426 -9.72 32.31 -1.18
N ILE A 427 -8.65 31.52 -1.09
CA ILE A 427 -8.32 30.72 0.10
C ILE A 427 -7.57 31.60 1.10
N THR A 428 -8.17 31.78 2.27
CA THR A 428 -7.69 32.60 3.38
C THR A 428 -7.58 31.87 4.72
N SER A 429 -8.34 30.79 4.87
CA SER A 429 -8.34 29.84 5.99
C SER A 429 -7.42 28.66 5.65
N GLN A 430 -7.03 27.88 6.67
CA GLN A 430 -6.22 26.68 6.45
C GLN A 430 -6.93 25.70 5.52
N THR A 431 -6.26 25.26 4.46
CA THR A 431 -6.79 24.41 3.41
C THR A 431 -5.64 23.62 2.83
N VAL A 432 -5.69 22.30 2.94
CA VAL A 432 -4.62 21.41 2.50
C VAL A 432 -5.08 20.63 1.28
N ILE A 433 -4.19 20.42 0.32
CA ILE A 433 -4.32 19.39 -0.71
C ILE A 433 -3.09 18.51 -0.63
N GLN A 434 -3.27 17.23 -0.31
CA GLN A 434 -2.18 16.29 -0.07
C GLN A 434 -2.43 14.91 -0.66
N GLY A 435 -1.39 14.25 -1.19
CA GLY A 435 -1.45 12.84 -1.58
C GLY A 435 -2.08 12.57 -2.96
N PHE A 436 -2.09 13.54 -3.87
CA PHE A 436 -2.69 13.40 -5.20
C PHE A 436 -1.66 13.36 -6.34
N ASN A 437 -1.94 12.54 -7.35
CA ASN A 437 -1.39 12.68 -8.69
C ASN A 437 -2.33 13.53 -9.55
N ILE A 438 -1.93 14.74 -9.91
CA ILE A 438 -2.77 15.72 -10.59
C ILE A 438 -2.31 15.85 -12.03
N ARG A 439 -3.20 15.56 -12.97
CA ARG A 439 -2.94 15.65 -14.41
C ARG A 439 -3.91 16.60 -15.10
N ALA A 440 -3.37 17.61 -15.76
CA ALA A 440 -4.11 18.47 -16.68
C ALA A 440 -3.77 18.12 -18.13
N GLN A 441 -4.78 18.04 -18.99
CA GLN A 441 -4.55 17.90 -20.43
C GLN A 441 -3.96 19.20 -21.02
N GLY A 442 -3.27 19.09 -22.16
CA GLY A 442 -2.85 20.24 -22.94
C GLY A 442 -4.03 21.07 -23.46
N SER A 443 -3.81 22.37 -23.60
CA SER A 443 -4.76 23.24 -24.30
C SER A 443 -4.84 22.84 -25.77
N VAL A 444 -6.01 22.97 -26.39
CA VAL A 444 -6.18 22.98 -27.86
C VAL A 444 -6.50 24.38 -28.40
N GLN A 445 -6.71 25.34 -27.50
CA GLN A 445 -7.03 26.73 -27.86
C GLN A 445 -5.75 27.51 -28.15
N GLN A 446 -5.75 28.27 -29.26
CA GLN A 446 -4.62 29.13 -29.62
C GLN A 446 -4.29 30.12 -28.51
N SER A 447 -3.01 30.26 -28.19
CA SER A 447 -2.52 31.03 -27.03
C SER A 447 -2.99 30.51 -25.66
N GLY A 448 -3.63 29.34 -25.60
CA GLY A 448 -4.11 28.73 -24.37
C GLY A 448 -3.01 28.00 -23.60
N SER A 449 -3.07 28.08 -22.27
CA SER A 449 -2.11 27.43 -21.35
C SER A 449 -2.71 26.17 -20.71
N SER A 450 -1.90 25.39 -19.99
CA SER A 450 -2.35 24.26 -19.18
C SER A 450 -1.68 24.31 -17.81
N TYR A 451 -2.48 24.20 -16.75
CA TYR A 451 -2.07 24.28 -15.36
C TYR A 451 -2.56 23.04 -14.61
N GLY A 452 -1.66 22.37 -13.87
CA GLY A 452 -2.06 21.32 -12.93
C GLY A 452 -2.87 21.90 -11.78
N ILE A 453 -2.33 22.94 -11.13
CA ILE A 453 -3.04 23.71 -10.09
C ILE A 453 -2.96 25.20 -10.45
N PHE A 454 -4.11 25.87 -10.44
CA PHE A 454 -4.22 27.32 -10.59
C PHE A 454 -4.56 27.95 -9.25
N VAL A 455 -3.69 28.85 -8.78
CA VAL A 455 -3.81 29.52 -7.49
C VAL A 455 -3.98 31.02 -7.70
N PHE A 456 -5.05 31.61 -7.18
CA PHE A 456 -5.34 33.04 -7.37
C PHE A 456 -6.01 33.66 -6.14
N GLN A 457 -5.49 34.81 -5.68
CA GLN A 457 -5.98 35.51 -4.48
C GLN A 457 -5.96 34.65 -3.20
N VAL A 458 -4.85 33.96 -2.97
CA VAL A 458 -4.64 33.04 -1.84
C VAL A 458 -3.55 33.58 -0.90
N ASN A 459 -3.73 33.42 0.42
CA ASN A 459 -2.71 33.76 1.43
C ASN A 459 -1.95 32.50 1.89
N SER A 460 -1.29 32.54 3.05
CA SER A 460 -0.59 31.37 3.63
C SER A 460 -1.51 30.23 4.10
N GLY A 461 -2.83 30.34 3.91
CA GLY A 461 -3.80 29.33 4.31
C GLY A 461 -3.82 28.09 3.40
N LEU A 462 -3.41 28.21 2.13
CA LEU A 462 -3.31 27.05 1.24
C LEU A 462 -1.97 26.34 1.41
N VAL A 463 -2.03 25.04 1.72
CA VAL A 463 -0.88 24.14 1.76
C VAL A 463 -1.02 23.10 0.66
N ILE A 464 0.02 22.95 -0.16
CA ILE A 464 0.10 21.96 -1.25
C ILE A 464 1.32 21.09 -0.96
N GLU A 465 1.11 19.81 -0.62
CA GLU A 465 2.20 18.93 -0.17
C GLU A 465 1.99 17.49 -0.60
N HIS A 466 3.06 16.70 -0.74
CA HIS A 466 3.01 15.30 -1.18
C HIS A 466 2.13 15.04 -2.42
N ASN A 467 2.15 15.97 -3.39
CA ASN A 467 1.44 15.83 -4.66
C ASN A 467 2.43 15.66 -5.82
N GLU A 468 2.05 14.87 -6.82
CA GLU A 468 2.72 14.81 -8.12
C GLU A 468 1.88 15.58 -9.14
N ILE A 469 2.39 16.71 -9.65
CA ILE A 469 1.62 17.62 -10.50
C ILE A 469 2.21 17.62 -11.91
N GLN A 470 1.39 17.22 -12.89
CA GLN A 470 1.75 17.17 -14.31
C GLN A 470 0.77 18.02 -15.14
N SER A 471 1.26 19.12 -15.71
CA SER A 471 0.52 19.93 -16.68
C SER A 471 0.75 19.44 -18.11
N GLY A 472 -0.23 19.68 -18.97
CA GLY A 472 -0.10 19.45 -20.41
C GLY A 472 0.60 20.59 -21.14
N ASN A 473 0.71 20.46 -22.46
CA ASN A 473 1.30 21.51 -23.30
C ASN A 473 0.34 22.69 -23.48
N GLY A 474 0.90 23.91 -23.50
CA GLY A 474 0.22 25.07 -24.08
C GLY A 474 0.20 24.99 -25.61
N MET A 475 -0.64 25.81 -26.25
CA MET A 475 -0.68 25.95 -27.71
C MET A 475 0.08 27.18 -28.18
N ASP A 476 0.46 27.16 -29.47
CA ASP A 476 1.10 28.29 -30.14
C ASP A 476 0.33 29.60 -29.97
N GLY A 477 1.09 30.69 -29.82
CA GLY A 477 0.55 32.04 -29.84
C GLY A 477 -0.09 32.41 -31.17
N LYS A 478 -0.86 33.50 -31.19
CA LYS A 478 -1.33 34.10 -32.45
C LYS A 478 -0.16 34.66 -33.24
N ASN A 479 -0.10 34.34 -34.55
CA ASN A 479 0.81 35.01 -35.47
C ASN A 479 0.60 36.52 -35.41
N GLY A 480 1.70 37.28 -35.50
CA GLY A 480 1.63 38.74 -35.63
C GLY A 480 0.85 39.15 -36.88
N LEU A 481 0.20 40.31 -36.82
CA LEU A 481 -0.39 40.90 -38.02
C LEU A 481 0.72 41.22 -39.03
N ALA A 482 0.42 41.06 -40.32
CA ALA A 482 1.32 41.47 -41.38
C ALA A 482 1.67 42.97 -41.25
N GLY A 483 2.91 43.32 -41.57
CA GLY A 483 3.32 44.72 -41.66
C GLY A 483 2.50 45.50 -42.70
N LYS A 484 2.32 46.79 -42.47
CA LYS A 484 1.73 47.66 -43.51
C LYS A 484 2.70 47.77 -44.69
N HIS A 485 2.16 47.83 -45.90
CA HIS A 485 2.94 48.19 -47.08
C HIS A 485 3.61 49.56 -46.87
N GLY A 486 4.79 49.75 -47.47
CA GLY A 486 5.46 51.04 -47.53
C GLY A 486 4.60 52.07 -48.29
N PHE A 487 4.83 53.35 -48.02
CA PHE A 487 4.19 54.43 -48.79
C PHE A 487 4.71 54.45 -50.23
N ASN A 488 3.82 54.76 -51.16
CA ASN A 488 4.20 55.02 -52.55
C ASN A 488 5.17 56.22 -52.64
N GLY A 489 6.10 56.19 -53.58
CA GLY A 489 6.89 57.36 -53.94
C GLY A 489 6.06 58.45 -54.62
N GLU A 490 6.52 59.70 -54.53
CA GLU A 490 5.96 60.83 -55.26
C GLU A 490 6.27 60.75 -56.76
N THR A 491 5.42 61.37 -57.58
CA THR A 491 5.64 61.44 -59.03
C THR A 491 6.82 62.37 -59.36
N GLY A 492 7.66 61.98 -60.32
CA GLY A 492 8.72 62.85 -60.84
C GLY A 492 8.19 64.07 -61.58
N GLY A 493 8.97 65.16 -61.58
CA GLY A 493 8.66 66.38 -62.30
C GLY A 493 8.80 66.22 -63.82
N VAL A 494 8.01 66.98 -64.56
CA VAL A 494 8.14 67.08 -66.03
C VAL A 494 9.40 67.89 -66.38
N GLY A 495 10.18 67.42 -67.33
CA GLY A 495 11.35 68.15 -67.84
C GLY A 495 10.98 69.36 -68.70
N SER A 496 11.95 70.26 -68.90
CA SER A 496 11.75 71.46 -69.72
C SER A 496 11.40 71.08 -71.17
N ALA A 497 10.34 71.67 -71.72
CA ALA A 497 9.94 71.48 -73.12
C ALA A 497 10.96 72.09 -74.10
N SER A 498 11.08 71.51 -75.29
CA SER A 498 11.78 72.14 -76.42
C SER A 498 10.87 73.17 -77.09
N PHE A 499 11.34 74.41 -77.28
CA PHE A 499 10.61 75.45 -78.01
C PHE A 499 11.24 75.71 -79.38
N GLU A 500 10.41 75.80 -80.42
CA GLU A 500 10.79 76.18 -81.78
C GLU A 500 10.11 77.52 -82.11
N TYR A 501 10.87 78.58 -82.34
CA TYR A 501 10.34 79.81 -82.94
C TYR A 501 10.33 79.65 -84.46
N ASP A 502 9.14 79.60 -85.06
CA ASP A 502 8.98 79.73 -86.50
C ASP A 502 9.01 81.23 -86.86
N LYS A 503 10.13 81.68 -87.44
CA LYS A 503 10.37 83.00 -88.06
C LYS A 503 10.55 84.21 -87.12
N CYS A 504 11.74 84.35 -86.52
CA CYS A 504 12.21 85.64 -85.97
C CYS A 504 12.78 86.48 -87.15
N SER A 505 12.03 87.45 -87.69
CA SER A 505 12.52 88.32 -88.79
C SER A 505 13.03 89.70 -88.33
N LEU A 506 12.97 90.05 -87.04
CA LEU A 506 13.46 91.34 -86.53
C LEU A 506 13.99 91.22 -85.08
N CYS A 507 15.30 91.03 -84.95
CA CYS A 507 16.28 91.25 -83.86
C CYS A 507 15.92 91.34 -82.35
N ILE A 508 14.74 90.97 -81.86
CA ILE A 508 14.51 90.78 -80.41
C ILE A 508 13.81 89.45 -80.20
N CYS A 509 14.58 88.37 -80.12
CA CYS A 509 14.07 87.10 -79.62
C CYS A 509 14.31 87.10 -78.10
N ASN A 510 13.31 86.79 -77.28
CA ASN A 510 13.56 86.33 -75.91
C ASN A 510 14.25 84.97 -76.05
N ILE A 511 15.58 85.00 -76.16
CA ILE A 511 16.41 83.80 -76.16
C ILE A 511 16.28 83.25 -74.75
N GLN A 512 15.42 82.25 -74.56
CA GLN A 512 15.50 81.47 -73.35
C GLN A 512 16.83 80.74 -73.43
N ASP A 513 17.78 81.19 -72.61
CA ASP A 513 19.13 80.66 -72.62
C ASP A 513 19.04 79.16 -72.36
N TRP A 514 19.69 78.37 -73.24
CA TRP A 514 19.81 76.93 -73.07
C TRP A 514 20.34 76.56 -71.68
N SER A 515 21.15 77.44 -71.07
CA SER A 515 21.62 77.29 -69.68
C SER A 515 20.51 77.21 -68.63
N THR A 516 19.28 77.62 -68.97
CA THR A 516 18.11 77.62 -68.08
C THR A 516 17.23 76.38 -68.20
N MET A 517 17.42 75.55 -69.23
CA MET A 517 16.68 74.29 -69.36
C MET A 517 17.15 73.31 -68.28
N ARG A 518 16.21 72.84 -67.47
CA ARG A 518 16.49 71.86 -66.41
C ARG A 518 15.74 70.56 -66.65
N PRO A 519 16.36 69.42 -66.31
CA PRO A 519 15.64 68.17 -66.25
C PRO A 519 14.57 68.25 -65.16
N GLY A 520 13.48 67.50 -65.33
CA GLY A 520 12.48 67.38 -64.28
C GLY A 520 13.10 66.71 -63.07
N THR A 521 12.75 67.12 -61.85
CA THR A 521 13.25 66.46 -60.65
C THR A 521 12.77 65.02 -60.59
N GLY A 522 13.59 64.10 -60.10
CA GLY A 522 13.14 62.74 -59.80
C GLY A 522 12.05 62.75 -58.74
N GLY A 523 11.13 61.78 -58.80
CA GLY A 523 10.11 61.59 -57.76
C GLY A 523 10.76 61.31 -56.41
N ALA A 524 10.25 61.89 -55.33
CA ALA A 524 10.77 61.62 -53.99
C ALA A 524 10.26 60.27 -53.47
N SER A 525 11.08 59.57 -52.68
CA SER A 525 10.64 58.39 -51.94
C SER A 525 10.93 58.59 -50.45
N PRO A 526 10.04 58.17 -49.54
CA PRO A 526 10.29 58.22 -48.10
C PRO A 526 11.57 57.51 -47.67
N CYS A 527 12.06 56.52 -48.43
CA CYS A 527 13.31 55.81 -48.15
C CYS A 527 14.56 56.44 -48.82
N GLY A 528 14.44 57.63 -49.43
CA GLY A 528 15.57 58.34 -50.05
C GLY A 528 16.01 57.81 -51.41
N ALA A 529 15.38 56.73 -51.92
CA ALA A 529 15.56 56.24 -53.28
C ALA A 529 14.75 57.10 -54.27
N THR A 530 15.33 58.20 -54.74
CA THR A 530 14.65 59.09 -55.69
C THR A 530 14.49 58.44 -57.07
N GLY A 531 13.36 58.72 -57.71
CA GLY A 531 13.15 58.41 -59.12
C GLY A 531 14.16 59.11 -60.04
N GLY A 532 14.17 58.71 -61.31
CA GLY A 532 15.07 59.27 -62.31
C GLY A 532 14.66 60.70 -62.69
N THR A 533 15.63 61.54 -63.04
CA THR A 533 15.32 62.88 -63.53
C THR A 533 14.67 62.83 -64.92
N GLY A 534 13.75 63.74 -65.20
CA GLY A 534 13.15 63.89 -66.53
C GLY A 534 14.19 64.30 -67.58
N GLY A 535 13.91 64.04 -68.85
CA GLY A 535 14.77 64.49 -69.96
C GLY A 535 14.78 66.01 -70.13
N ILE A 536 15.74 66.49 -70.92
CA ILE A 536 15.87 67.91 -71.29
C ILE A 536 15.49 68.04 -72.77
N GLY A 537 14.59 68.97 -73.12
CA GLY A 537 14.26 69.26 -74.51
C GLY A 537 15.49 69.62 -75.34
N GLY A 538 15.53 69.25 -76.63
CA GLY A 538 16.69 69.46 -77.50
C GLY A 538 16.80 70.87 -78.08
N LYS A 539 17.99 71.22 -78.61
CA LYS A 539 18.20 72.45 -79.40
C LYS A 539 17.66 72.30 -80.83
N ARG A 540 17.66 73.39 -81.60
CA ARG A 540 17.28 73.37 -83.01
C ARG A 540 18.12 72.35 -83.80
N LYS A 541 17.47 71.36 -84.42
CA LYS A 541 18.09 70.25 -85.16
C LYS A 541 18.93 69.31 -84.29
N GLU A 542 18.73 69.31 -82.97
CA GLU A 542 19.35 68.38 -82.02
C GLU A 542 18.26 67.62 -81.25
N ALA A 543 18.52 66.35 -80.95
CA ALA A 543 17.59 65.54 -80.16
C ALA A 543 17.55 66.04 -78.71
N GLY A 544 16.44 65.80 -78.02
CA GLY A 544 16.37 65.97 -76.57
C GLY A 544 17.23 64.93 -75.86
N PHE A 545 17.72 65.28 -74.68
CA PHE A 545 18.40 64.33 -73.81
C PHE A 545 17.37 63.44 -73.12
N ALA A 546 17.67 62.15 -73.06
CA ALA A 546 16.89 61.21 -72.27
C ALA A 546 16.91 61.59 -70.78
N GLY A 547 15.88 61.18 -70.06
CA GLY A 547 15.92 61.20 -68.59
C GLY A 547 16.91 60.18 -68.06
N GLU A 548 17.30 60.34 -66.80
CA GLU A 548 18.16 59.37 -66.11
C GLU A 548 17.31 58.27 -65.46
N GLN A 549 17.90 57.12 -65.19
CA GLN A 549 17.24 56.05 -64.44
C GLN A 549 17.12 56.43 -62.95
N GLY A 550 16.03 56.02 -62.31
CA GLY A 550 15.90 56.18 -60.86
C GLY A 550 16.87 55.31 -60.08
N LYS A 551 17.17 55.71 -58.84
CA LYS A 551 18.02 54.91 -57.94
C LYS A 551 17.26 53.67 -57.46
N VAL A 552 17.99 52.58 -57.19
CA VAL A 552 17.54 51.34 -56.52
C VAL A 552 16.15 50.85 -56.99
N ASN A 553 16.09 49.98 -58.00
CA ASN A 553 14.86 49.48 -58.63
C ASN A 553 13.93 50.58 -59.22
N GLY A 554 14.47 51.79 -59.40
CA GLY A 554 13.79 52.89 -60.07
C GLY A 554 13.57 52.63 -61.57
N GLY A 555 12.49 53.21 -62.09
CA GLY A 555 12.10 53.08 -63.49
C GLY A 555 13.14 53.65 -64.45
N ALA A 556 13.17 53.11 -65.67
CA ALA A 556 14.06 53.59 -66.72
C ALA A 556 13.70 55.02 -67.12
N GLY A 557 14.73 55.83 -67.40
CA GLY A 557 14.55 57.20 -67.87
C GLY A 557 13.78 57.26 -69.20
N GLY A 558 12.99 58.32 -69.37
CA GLY A 558 12.25 58.56 -70.61
C GLY A 558 13.18 58.83 -71.79
N ILE A 559 12.82 58.34 -72.98
CA ILE A 559 13.62 58.57 -74.20
C ILE A 559 13.42 60.02 -74.67
N GLY A 560 14.53 60.69 -75.03
CA GLY A 560 14.50 62.05 -75.59
C GLY A 560 13.79 62.13 -76.95
N GLY A 561 13.24 63.31 -77.28
CA GLY A 561 12.58 63.55 -78.57
C GLY A 561 13.57 63.66 -79.74
N CYS A 562 13.15 63.34 -80.96
CA CYS A 562 14.05 63.41 -82.12
C CYS A 562 14.34 64.86 -82.58
N ALA A 563 15.41 65.03 -83.35
CA ALA A 563 15.99 66.33 -83.71
C ALA A 563 15.17 67.21 -84.67
N GLN A 564 14.24 66.67 -85.48
CA GLN A 564 13.52 67.42 -86.52
C GLN A 564 12.08 66.94 -86.71
N LYS A 565 11.14 67.85 -87.02
CA LYS A 565 9.76 67.51 -87.41
C LYS A 565 9.73 66.82 -88.79
N SER A 566 9.75 65.50 -88.80
CA SER A 566 9.35 64.66 -89.93
C SER A 566 8.07 63.89 -89.56
N ALA A 567 7.35 63.36 -90.55
CA ALA A 567 6.17 62.52 -90.29
C ALA A 567 6.49 61.25 -89.46
N SER A 568 7.76 60.88 -89.34
CA SER A 568 8.28 59.77 -88.53
C SER A 568 8.87 60.18 -87.17
N CYS A 569 8.92 61.49 -86.88
CA CYS A 569 9.46 62.04 -85.63
C CYS A 569 8.45 61.89 -84.49
N LYS A 570 8.91 61.37 -83.34
CA LYS A 570 8.09 61.20 -82.13
C LYS A 570 8.59 62.12 -81.03
N ASN A 571 7.65 62.65 -80.25
CA ASN A 571 7.95 63.35 -79.01
C ASN A 571 8.71 62.42 -78.05
N GLY A 572 9.46 63.02 -77.12
CA GLY A 572 10.03 62.27 -76.01
C GLY A 572 8.95 61.49 -75.27
N ARG A 573 9.32 60.31 -74.75
CA ARG A 573 8.39 59.44 -74.04
C ARG A 573 8.70 59.48 -72.56
N SER A 574 7.65 59.34 -71.74
CA SER A 574 7.79 59.14 -70.30
C SER A 574 8.65 57.90 -70.02
N GLY A 575 9.40 57.95 -68.92
CA GLY A 575 10.09 56.77 -68.38
C GLY A 575 9.10 55.70 -67.93
N SER A 576 9.61 54.50 -67.66
CA SER A 576 8.79 53.45 -67.06
C SER A 576 8.56 53.75 -65.57
N PRO A 577 7.49 53.24 -64.96
CA PRO A 577 7.41 53.13 -63.51
C PRO A 577 8.61 52.35 -62.94
N GLY A 578 8.97 52.62 -61.68
CA GLY A 578 9.87 51.74 -60.93
C GLY A 578 9.18 50.43 -60.55
N SER A 579 9.95 49.47 -60.06
CA SER A 579 9.39 48.27 -59.45
C SER A 579 8.66 48.60 -58.15
N ASP A 580 7.68 47.80 -57.78
CA ASP A 580 7.02 47.90 -56.48
C ASP A 580 8.07 47.79 -55.36
N GLY A 581 7.93 48.63 -54.33
CA GLY A 581 8.77 48.55 -53.14
C GLY A 581 8.50 47.23 -52.41
N VAL A 582 9.56 46.51 -52.08
CA VAL A 582 9.50 45.22 -51.36
C VAL A 582 9.33 45.45 -49.86
#